data_AF-A0A507DX88-F1
#
_entry.id   AF-A0A507DX88-F1
#
_cell.length_a   1.000
_cell.length_b   1.000
_cell.length_c   1.000
_cell.angle_alpha   90.00
_cell.angle_beta   90.00
_cell.angle_gamma   90.00
#
_symmetry.space_group_name_H-M   'P 1'
#
loop_
_entity.id
_entity.type
_entity.pdbx_description
1 polymer ?
#
loop_
_entity_poly.entity_id
_entity_poly.type
_entity_poly.pdbx_seq_one_letter_code
_entity_poly.pdbx_strand_id
1 'polypeptide(L)'
;MLRRRPSFPPPAAPSLESVTIGREHVPLLGRPDLASPVANVDTVPSMNIPRAAFEKRFHATEEAFKDLARFESRLRHNELKGRRSQLRWQVGISLLFLLLAYCSFRIFLTTHDPHHPHPSTTASSPQQQQQQRIPAQTTWHVLGATLALSALIIFWTSGSFRAKIVDASYHTTRCNNALRPFNMHLNTTPNHHLAFGPKVPPEFRTAYARFRAVAPPDDLVYSD
;
A
#
# COMPACT_ATOMS: atom_id res chain seq x y z
N MET A 1 25.34 56.09 -12.29
CA MET A 1 24.02 55.87 -12.93
C MET A 1 23.44 54.57 -12.38
N LEU A 2 22.56 54.65 -11.37
CA LEU A 2 21.95 53.50 -10.68
C LEU A 2 20.57 53.21 -11.28
N ARG A 3 20.44 52.07 -11.95
CA ARG A 3 19.22 51.63 -12.65
C ARG A 3 18.25 51.00 -11.62
N ARG A 4 17.21 51.75 -11.22
CA ARG A 4 16.10 51.23 -10.38
C ARG A 4 15.41 50.07 -11.12
N ARG A 5 15.30 48.91 -10.47
CA ARG A 5 14.44 47.80 -10.92
C ARG A 5 12.97 48.14 -10.62
N PRO A 6 12.02 47.85 -11.53
CA PRO A 6 10.60 47.99 -11.24
C PRO A 6 10.16 46.93 -10.23
N SER A 7 9.48 47.39 -9.18
CA SER A 7 8.81 46.56 -8.18
C SER A 7 7.54 45.96 -8.77
N PHE A 8 7.51 44.65 -8.96
CA PHE A 8 6.28 43.93 -9.26
C PHE A 8 5.46 43.71 -7.99
N PRO A 9 4.13 43.93 -8.01
CA PRO A 9 3.26 43.57 -6.90
C PRO A 9 3.17 42.05 -6.75
N PRO A 10 3.01 41.53 -5.52
CA PRO A 10 2.88 40.11 -5.27
C PRO A 10 1.56 39.57 -5.86
N PRO A 11 1.52 38.31 -6.33
CA PRO A 11 0.31 37.68 -6.80
C PRO A 11 -0.69 37.52 -5.66
N ALA A 12 -1.95 37.88 -5.94
CA ALA A 12 -3.08 37.73 -5.02
C ALA A 12 -3.20 36.27 -4.58
N ALA A 13 -3.30 36.05 -3.26
CA ALA A 13 -3.53 34.74 -2.68
C ALA A 13 -4.89 34.19 -3.16
N PRO A 14 -4.98 32.90 -3.54
CA PRO A 14 -6.25 32.29 -3.86
C PRO A 14 -7.13 32.25 -2.60
N SER A 15 -8.31 32.83 -2.71
CA SER A 15 -9.39 32.76 -1.74
C SER A 15 -9.75 31.29 -1.47
N LEU A 16 -9.63 30.89 -0.20
CA LEU A 16 -10.18 29.64 0.33
C LEU A 16 -11.70 29.72 0.28
N GLU A 17 -12.28 29.34 -0.86
CA GLU A 17 -13.69 28.96 -0.91
C GLU A 17 -13.83 27.60 -0.21
N SER A 18 -14.37 27.70 1.00
CA SER A 18 -14.87 26.60 1.82
C SER A 18 -15.99 25.86 1.07
N VAL A 19 -15.64 24.77 0.40
CA VAL A 19 -16.62 23.76 -0.03
C VAL A 19 -16.90 22.84 1.15
N THR A 20 -17.86 23.27 1.97
CA THR A 20 -18.49 22.49 3.03
C THR A 20 -19.46 21.51 2.38
N ILE A 21 -18.97 20.35 1.92
CA ILE A 21 -19.86 19.21 1.65
C ILE A 21 -19.86 18.35 2.90
N GLY A 22 -20.92 18.55 3.69
CA GLY A 22 -21.22 17.80 4.88
C GLY A 22 -21.22 16.31 4.60
N ARG A 23 -20.50 15.58 5.44
CA ARG A 23 -20.77 14.17 5.68
C ARG A 23 -20.70 13.93 7.16
N GLU A 24 -21.76 14.35 7.83
CA GLU A 24 -22.14 13.76 9.10
C GLU A 24 -22.40 12.28 8.86
N HIS A 25 -21.50 11.43 9.34
CA HIS A 25 -21.83 10.03 9.63
C HIS A 25 -21.47 9.77 11.10
N VAL A 26 -22.52 9.88 11.89
CA VAL A 26 -22.88 9.09 13.07
C VAL A 26 -21.97 7.87 13.32
N PRO A 27 -21.47 7.66 14.55
CA PRO A 27 -20.87 6.40 14.94
C PRO A 27 -21.98 5.37 15.17
N LEU A 28 -22.22 4.50 14.19
CA LEU A 28 -23.03 3.29 14.40
C LEU A 28 -22.15 2.20 15.00
N LEU A 29 -22.25 2.09 16.32
CA LEU A 29 -21.96 0.90 17.10
C LEU A 29 -22.76 -0.28 16.52
N GLY A 30 -22.09 -1.39 16.27
CA GLY A 30 -22.72 -2.72 16.18
C GLY A 30 -23.50 -3.03 14.91
N ARG A 31 -22.82 -3.55 13.88
CA ARG A 31 -23.42 -4.52 12.96
C ARG A 31 -22.39 -5.56 12.52
N PRO A 32 -22.48 -6.82 12.98
CA PRO A 32 -21.80 -7.92 12.32
C PRO A 32 -22.50 -8.17 10.98
N ASP A 33 -21.76 -8.67 10.00
CA ASP A 33 -22.25 -9.13 8.70
C ASP A 33 -22.77 -8.04 7.76
N LEU A 34 -21.84 -7.27 7.19
CA LEU A 34 -22.03 -6.71 5.85
C LEU A 34 -20.83 -7.09 5.00
N ALA A 35 -21.05 -8.13 4.18
CA ALA A 35 -20.22 -8.45 3.04
C ALA A 35 -19.89 -7.15 2.29
N SER A 36 -18.60 -6.83 2.23
CA SER A 36 -18.08 -5.87 1.29
C SER A 36 -18.72 -6.13 -0.07
N PRO A 37 -19.19 -5.12 -0.82
CA PRO A 37 -19.46 -5.31 -2.23
C PRO A 37 -18.10 -5.51 -2.90
N VAL A 38 -17.58 -6.73 -2.77
CA VAL A 38 -16.73 -7.34 -3.76
C VAL A 38 -17.52 -7.15 -5.02
N ALA A 39 -17.10 -6.20 -5.85
CA ALA A 39 -17.56 -6.11 -7.22
C ALA A 39 -17.40 -7.52 -7.76
N ASN A 40 -18.53 -8.22 -7.85
CA ASN A 40 -18.57 -9.62 -8.18
C ASN A 40 -18.08 -9.64 -9.62
N VAL A 41 -16.81 -9.99 -9.82
CA VAL A 41 -16.16 -9.97 -11.15
C VAL A 41 -16.92 -10.91 -12.10
N ASP A 42 -17.74 -11.81 -11.54
CA ASP A 42 -18.67 -12.69 -12.24
C ASP A 42 -19.98 -12.02 -12.71
N THR A 43 -20.21 -10.73 -12.41
CA THR A 43 -21.35 -9.96 -12.94
C THR A 43 -21.00 -9.09 -14.14
N VAL A 44 -19.78 -9.19 -14.68
CA VAL A 44 -19.54 -8.68 -16.03
C VAL A 44 -20.32 -9.61 -16.96
N PRO A 45 -21.42 -9.14 -17.60
CA PRO A 45 -22.19 -9.98 -18.51
C PRO A 45 -21.19 -10.53 -19.52
N SER A 46 -21.15 -11.87 -19.68
CA SER A 46 -20.31 -12.51 -20.68
C SER A 46 -20.69 -11.92 -22.01
N MET A 47 -19.92 -10.92 -22.43
CA MET A 47 -20.20 -10.14 -23.61
C MET A 47 -19.92 -11.12 -24.74
N ASN A 48 -20.97 -11.77 -25.22
CA ASN A 48 -20.91 -12.74 -26.30
C ASN A 48 -20.74 -11.92 -27.58
N ILE A 49 -19.57 -11.32 -27.71
CA ILE A 49 -19.19 -10.50 -28.84
C ILE A 49 -19.06 -11.48 -30.01
N PRO A 50 -19.93 -11.38 -31.03
CA PRO A 50 -19.91 -12.31 -32.15
C PRO A 50 -18.52 -12.29 -32.79
N ARG A 51 -17.96 -13.49 -33.08
CA ARG A 51 -16.61 -13.62 -33.68
C ARG A 51 -16.43 -12.78 -34.95
N ALA A 52 -17.51 -12.56 -35.71
CA ALA A 52 -17.52 -11.72 -36.91
C ALA A 52 -17.16 -10.25 -36.63
N ALA A 53 -17.39 -9.73 -35.41
CA ALA A 53 -16.97 -8.38 -35.02
C ALA A 53 -15.44 -8.25 -34.92
N PHE A 54 -14.73 -9.36 -34.69
CA PHE A 54 -13.27 -9.42 -34.66
C PHE A 54 -12.64 -9.64 -36.05
N GLU A 55 -13.46 -9.92 -37.08
CA GLU A 55 -13.00 -10.15 -38.46
C GLU A 55 -12.86 -8.87 -39.27
N LYS A 56 -13.38 -7.73 -38.77
CA LYS A 56 -12.94 -6.43 -39.27
C LYS A 56 -11.46 -6.33 -38.97
N ARG A 57 -10.63 -6.41 -40.03
CA ARG A 57 -9.16 -6.26 -40.01
C ARG A 57 -8.80 -5.35 -38.85
N PHE A 58 -8.11 -5.89 -37.84
CA PHE A 58 -7.56 -5.10 -36.76
C PHE A 58 -6.74 -4.00 -37.40
N HIS A 59 -7.31 -2.80 -37.47
CA HIS A 59 -6.59 -1.63 -37.89
C HIS A 59 -5.63 -1.35 -36.76
N ALA A 60 -4.42 -1.91 -36.87
CA ALA A 60 -3.27 -1.61 -36.05
C ALA A 60 -2.88 -0.16 -36.32
N THR A 61 -3.74 0.76 -35.91
CA THR A 61 -3.49 2.19 -35.99
C THR A 61 -2.44 2.54 -34.94
N GLU A 62 -1.61 3.52 -35.26
CA GLU A 62 -0.62 4.04 -34.33
C GLU A 62 -1.28 4.50 -33.01
N GLU A 63 -2.49 5.05 -33.10
CA GLU A 63 -3.30 5.46 -31.94
C GLU A 63 -3.63 4.28 -31.02
N ALA A 64 -4.00 3.12 -31.57
CA ALA A 64 -4.28 1.93 -30.76
C ALA A 64 -3.03 1.44 -30.03
N PHE A 65 -1.85 1.53 -30.64
CA PHE A 65 -0.58 1.19 -29.99
C PHE A 65 -0.20 2.20 -28.90
N LYS A 66 -0.44 3.49 -29.12
CA LYS A 66 -0.26 4.54 -28.10
C LYS A 66 -1.16 4.31 -26.90
N ASP A 67 -2.44 4.02 -27.13
CA ASP A 67 -3.38 3.71 -26.05
C ASP A 67 -2.97 2.48 -25.25
N LEU A 68 -2.51 1.42 -25.94
CA LEU A 68 -2.03 0.21 -25.29
C LEU A 68 -0.79 0.47 -24.43
N ALA A 69 0.15 1.29 -24.92
CA ALA A 69 1.32 1.72 -24.15
C ALA A 69 0.91 2.57 -22.93
N ARG A 70 -0.03 3.50 -23.09
CA ARG A 70 -0.53 4.33 -21.98
C ARG A 70 -1.23 3.48 -20.92
N PHE A 71 -2.02 2.51 -21.35
CA PHE A 71 -2.66 1.54 -20.47
C PHE A 71 -1.63 0.73 -19.67
N GLU A 72 -0.57 0.25 -20.31
CA GLU A 72 0.53 -0.43 -19.64
C GLU A 72 1.21 0.47 -18.60
N SER A 73 1.52 1.72 -18.95
CA SER A 73 2.12 2.69 -18.02
C SER A 73 1.22 2.93 -16.79
N ARG A 74 -0.10 3.01 -16.99
CA ARG A 74 -1.07 3.13 -15.88
C ARG A 74 -1.10 1.89 -14.99
N LEU A 75 -1.09 0.69 -15.57
CA LEU A 75 -1.02 -0.57 -14.82
C LEU A 75 0.22 -0.62 -13.93
N ARG A 76 1.39 -0.28 -14.50
CA ARG A 76 2.66 -0.22 -13.76
C ARG A 76 2.63 0.82 -12.66
N HIS A 77 2.12 2.01 -12.95
CA HIS A 77 2.03 3.07 -11.96
C HIS A 77 1.17 2.65 -10.76
N ASN A 78 0.03 2.00 -11.02
CA ASN A 78 -0.84 1.48 -9.97
C ASN A 78 -0.16 0.38 -9.14
N GLU A 79 0.56 -0.52 -9.79
CA GLU A 79 1.33 -1.57 -9.11
C GLU A 79 2.44 -0.98 -8.23
N LEU A 80 3.23 -0.03 -8.76
CA LEU A 80 4.29 0.65 -8.02
C LEU A 80 3.76 1.40 -6.80
N LYS A 81 2.60 2.06 -6.95
CA LYS A 81 1.91 2.73 -5.84
C LYS A 81 1.52 1.73 -4.75
N GLY A 82 1.03 0.55 -5.13
CA GLY A 82 0.75 -0.56 -4.21
C GLY A 82 2.02 -1.02 -3.47
N ARG A 83 3.10 -1.28 -4.21
CA ARG A 83 4.36 -1.79 -3.67
C ARG A 83 5.06 -0.82 -2.72
N ARG A 84 5.05 0.49 -3.01
CA ARG A 84 5.61 1.51 -2.10
C ARG A 84 4.87 1.55 -0.77
N SER A 85 3.54 1.47 -0.81
CA SER A 85 2.75 1.36 0.41
C SER A 85 3.11 0.09 1.17
N GLN A 86 3.17 -1.07 0.49
CA GLN A 86 3.53 -2.35 1.11
C GLN A 86 4.88 -2.29 1.83
N LEU A 87 5.91 -1.70 1.21
CA LEU A 87 7.23 -1.59 1.82
C LEU A 87 7.21 -0.71 3.08
N ARG A 88 6.49 0.42 3.05
CA ARG A 88 6.33 1.28 4.24
C ARG A 88 5.67 0.54 5.40
N TRP A 89 4.66 -0.29 5.11
CA TRP A 89 3.99 -1.10 6.13
C TRP A 89 4.86 -2.25 6.63
N GLN A 90 5.54 -2.97 5.74
CA GLN A 90 6.46 -4.04 6.13
C GLN A 90 7.58 -3.53 7.03
N VAL A 91 8.19 -2.38 6.69
CA VAL A 91 9.20 -1.73 7.54
C VAL A 91 8.60 -1.31 8.87
N GLY A 92 7.41 -0.70 8.89
CA GLY A 92 6.74 -0.28 10.12
C GLY A 92 6.44 -1.45 11.07
N ILE A 93 5.90 -2.56 10.54
CA ILE A 93 5.62 -3.78 11.32
C ILE A 93 6.92 -4.41 11.83
N SER A 94 7.93 -4.51 10.96
CA SER A 94 9.23 -5.08 11.34
C SER A 94 9.89 -4.27 12.45
N LEU A 95 9.81 -2.94 12.38
CA LEU A 95 10.29 -2.03 13.42
C LEU A 95 9.51 -2.22 14.73
N LEU A 96 8.18 -2.41 14.66
CA LEU A 96 7.34 -2.67 15.84
C LEU A 96 7.73 -3.99 16.53
N PHE A 97 7.99 -5.06 15.76
CA PHE A 97 8.47 -6.33 16.31
C PHE A 97 9.86 -6.20 16.94
N LEU A 98 10.78 -5.47 16.30
CA LEU A 98 12.10 -5.17 16.86
C LEU A 98 12.00 -4.41 18.19
N LEU A 99 11.13 -3.40 18.24
CA LEU A 99 10.90 -2.61 19.47
C LEU A 99 10.34 -3.50 20.58
N LEU A 100 9.36 -4.36 20.27
CA LEU A 100 8.79 -5.30 21.22
C LEU A 100 9.85 -6.27 21.75
N ALA A 101 10.62 -6.90 20.85
CA ALA A 101 11.70 -7.82 21.22
C ALA A 101 12.77 -7.15 22.08
N TYR A 102 13.16 -5.91 21.74
CA TYR A 102 14.11 -5.13 22.53
C TYR A 102 13.58 -4.82 23.93
N CYS A 103 12.33 -4.33 24.05
CA CYS A 103 11.73 -4.05 25.35
C CYS A 103 11.59 -5.32 26.19
N SER A 104 11.13 -6.43 25.60
CA SER A 104 11.05 -7.73 26.28
C SER A 104 12.43 -8.20 26.76
N PHE A 105 13.44 -8.16 25.90
CA PHE A 105 14.81 -8.54 26.25
C PHE A 105 15.34 -7.72 27.45
N ARG A 106 15.12 -6.40 27.45
CA ARG A 106 15.50 -5.54 28.57
C ARG A 106 14.79 -5.91 29.88
N ILE A 107 13.49 -6.22 29.81
CA ILE A 107 12.71 -6.67 30.98
C ILE A 107 13.28 -7.98 31.52
N PHE A 108 13.57 -8.96 30.66
CA PHE A 108 14.15 -10.25 31.08
C PHE A 108 15.52 -10.08 31.74
N LEU A 109 16.38 -9.22 31.20
CA LEU A 109 17.67 -8.91 31.82
C LEU A 109 17.51 -8.26 33.20
N THR A 110 16.55 -7.36 33.38
CA THR A 110 16.29 -6.76 34.71
C THR A 110 15.69 -7.74 35.72
N THR A 111 14.97 -8.77 35.27
CA THR A 111 14.41 -9.79 36.18
C THR A 111 15.44 -10.84 36.62
N HIS A 112 16.49 -11.05 35.82
CA HIS A 112 17.52 -12.06 36.11
C HIS A 112 18.65 -11.51 36.98
N ASP A 113 18.39 -10.55 37.87
CA ASP A 113 19.40 -10.12 38.85
C ASP A 113 19.34 -11.09 40.04
N PRO A 114 20.28 -12.06 40.16
CA PRO A 114 20.18 -13.16 41.12
C PRO A 114 20.50 -12.74 42.56
N HIS A 115 20.76 -11.45 42.80
CA HIS A 115 21.20 -10.93 44.08
C HIS A 115 20.09 -10.44 45.00
N HIS A 116 18.81 -10.75 44.75
CA HIS A 116 17.78 -10.42 45.73
C HIS A 116 18.00 -11.23 47.02
N PRO A 117 18.42 -10.59 48.13
CA PRO A 117 18.64 -11.29 49.38
C PRO A 117 17.28 -11.75 49.88
N HIS A 118 17.20 -13.03 50.23
CA HIS A 118 16.04 -13.63 50.88
C HIS A 118 15.66 -12.78 52.10
N PRO A 119 14.44 -12.21 52.20
CA PRO A 119 14.03 -11.50 53.40
C PRO A 119 13.86 -12.52 54.51
N SER A 120 14.90 -12.71 55.32
CA SER A 120 14.82 -13.45 56.57
C SER A 120 13.84 -12.72 57.48
N THR A 121 12.71 -13.37 57.68
CA THR A 121 11.57 -12.98 58.51
C THR A 121 12.03 -12.42 59.85
N THR A 122 11.96 -11.11 60.03
CA THR A 122 11.98 -10.50 61.38
C THR A 122 10.97 -9.36 61.45
N ALA A 123 10.24 -9.37 62.55
CA ALA A 123 8.91 -8.82 62.71
C ALA A 123 8.82 -7.28 62.66
N SER A 124 7.67 -6.83 62.13
CA SER A 124 6.95 -5.59 62.45
C SER A 124 7.71 -4.26 62.35
N SER A 125 7.58 -3.60 61.19
CA SER A 125 7.56 -2.13 61.15
C SER A 125 6.61 -1.61 60.06
N PRO A 126 5.56 -0.83 60.40
CA PRO A 126 4.59 -0.30 59.44
C PRO A 126 5.12 0.81 58.52
N GLN A 127 6.40 1.20 58.64
CA GLN A 127 7.00 2.23 57.77
C GLN A 127 7.58 1.72 56.44
N GLN A 128 7.61 0.40 56.18
CA GLN A 128 8.17 -0.11 54.92
C GLN A 128 7.20 -0.14 53.73
N GLN A 129 5.92 0.24 53.91
CA GLN A 129 4.97 0.32 52.79
C GLN A 129 5.21 1.51 51.84
N GLN A 130 6.05 2.48 52.19
CA GLN A 130 6.19 3.72 51.41
C GLN A 130 7.37 3.73 50.42
N GLN A 131 8.19 2.67 50.38
CA GLN A 131 9.45 2.65 49.61
C GLN A 131 9.53 1.52 48.56
N GLN A 132 8.41 0.99 48.07
CA GLN A 132 8.42 0.26 46.78
C GLN A 132 8.40 1.26 45.62
N ARG A 133 9.45 2.08 45.54
CA ARG A 133 9.69 2.96 44.39
C ARG A 133 10.22 2.06 43.28
N ILE A 134 9.32 1.57 42.43
CA ILE A 134 9.68 0.85 41.21
C ILE A 134 10.75 1.69 40.48
N PRO A 135 11.92 1.11 40.16
CA PRO A 135 12.97 1.86 39.48
C PRO A 135 12.41 2.43 38.19
N ALA A 136 12.47 3.76 38.05
CA ALA A 136 11.82 4.50 36.96
C ALA A 136 12.21 3.98 35.56
N GLN A 137 13.37 3.33 35.45
CA GLN A 137 13.87 2.73 34.22
C GLN A 137 13.07 1.51 33.76
N THR A 138 12.63 0.64 34.67
CA THR A 138 11.85 -0.56 34.32
C THR A 138 10.44 -0.17 33.84
N THR A 139 9.90 0.91 34.39
CA THR A 139 8.59 1.47 34.00
C THR A 139 8.53 1.83 32.52
N TRP A 140 9.58 2.45 31.96
CA TRP A 140 9.61 2.85 30.55
C TRP A 140 9.61 1.67 29.59
N HIS A 141 10.34 0.58 29.92
CA HIS A 141 10.38 -0.61 29.08
C HIS A 141 9.04 -1.36 29.10
N VAL A 142 8.39 -1.45 30.26
CA VAL A 142 7.06 -2.05 30.39
C VAL A 142 6.01 -1.24 29.63
N LEU A 143 6.02 0.09 29.74
CA LEU A 143 5.14 0.97 28.96
C LEU A 143 5.40 0.82 27.46
N GLY A 144 6.66 0.81 27.03
CA GLY A 144 7.04 0.61 25.63
C GLY A 144 6.56 -0.73 25.08
N ALA A 145 6.75 -1.83 25.83
CA ALA A 145 6.26 -3.15 25.46
C ALA A 145 4.72 -3.18 25.36
N THR A 146 4.04 -2.56 26.32
CA THR A 146 2.56 -2.50 26.35
C THR A 146 2.00 -1.73 25.16
N LEU A 147 2.58 -0.58 24.84
CA LEU A 147 2.20 0.22 23.67
C LEU A 147 2.51 -0.48 22.35
N ALA A 148 3.65 -1.17 22.25
CA ALA A 148 3.99 -1.92 21.06
C ALA A 148 3.02 -3.11 20.84
N LEU A 149 2.67 -3.81 21.92
CA LEU A 149 1.72 -4.91 21.88
C LEU A 149 0.30 -4.44 21.51
N SER A 150 -0.17 -3.34 22.11
CA SER A 150 -1.49 -2.78 21.79
C SER A 150 -1.57 -2.29 20.34
N ALA A 151 -0.52 -1.64 19.83
CA ALA A 151 -0.42 -1.25 18.43
C ALA A 151 -0.45 -2.47 17.50
N LEU A 152 0.21 -3.57 17.86
CA LEU A 152 0.19 -4.81 17.08
C LEU A 152 -1.21 -5.44 17.05
N ILE A 153 -1.92 -5.43 18.18
CA ILE A 153 -3.30 -5.92 18.27
C ILE A 153 -4.22 -5.05 17.40
N ILE A 154 -4.16 -3.73 17.53
CA ILE A 154 -4.94 -2.80 16.69
C ILE A 154 -4.62 -3.03 15.22
N PHE A 155 -3.36 -3.23 14.89
CA PHE A 155 -2.93 -3.48 13.52
C PHE A 155 -3.48 -4.80 12.97
N TRP A 156 -3.50 -5.85 13.80
CA TRP A 156 -4.07 -7.15 13.45
C TRP A 156 -5.59 -7.07 13.28
N THR A 157 -6.29 -6.43 14.23
CA THR A 157 -7.76 -6.34 14.23
C THR A 157 -8.29 -5.36 13.18
N SER A 158 -7.53 -4.32 12.84
CA SER A 158 -7.88 -3.35 11.79
C SER A 158 -8.02 -3.99 10.40
N GLY A 159 -7.49 -5.20 10.18
CA GLY A 159 -7.53 -5.87 8.87
C GLY A 159 -6.66 -5.18 7.80
N SER A 160 -5.98 -4.08 8.16
CA SER A 160 -5.07 -3.33 7.30
C SER A 160 -3.93 -4.21 6.75
N PHE A 161 -3.50 -5.22 7.51
CA PHE A 161 -2.51 -6.20 7.06
C PHE A 161 -2.99 -6.98 5.83
N ARG A 162 -4.20 -7.55 5.89
CA ARG A 162 -4.77 -8.32 4.78
C ARG A 162 -5.01 -7.43 3.56
N ALA A 163 -5.64 -6.27 3.75
CA ALA A 163 -5.98 -5.38 2.65
C ALA A 163 -4.75 -4.75 1.95
N LYS A 164 -3.60 -4.64 2.62
CA LYS A 164 -2.42 -3.97 2.04
C LYS A 164 -1.31 -4.91 1.59
N ILE A 165 -1.13 -6.05 2.26
CA ILE A 165 -0.05 -7.00 1.93
C ILE A 165 -0.56 -8.11 1.02
N VAL A 166 -1.78 -8.61 1.27
CA VAL A 166 -2.33 -9.72 0.49
C VAL A 166 -2.88 -9.22 -0.84
N ASP A 167 -3.64 -8.13 -0.87
CA ASP A 167 -4.19 -7.60 -2.14
C ASP A 167 -3.13 -7.15 -3.15
N ALA A 168 -1.97 -6.69 -2.68
CA ALA A 168 -0.85 -6.33 -3.56
C ALA A 168 -0.33 -7.56 -4.34
N SER A 169 -0.28 -8.72 -3.70
CA SER A 169 0.12 -9.98 -4.35
C SER A 169 -0.89 -10.47 -5.38
N TYR A 170 -2.18 -10.13 -5.22
CA TYR A 170 -3.24 -10.49 -6.14
C TYR A 170 -3.43 -9.48 -7.28
N HIS A 171 -2.74 -8.33 -7.26
CA HIS A 171 -2.90 -7.32 -8.29
C HIS A 171 -2.58 -7.86 -9.68
N THR A 172 -1.43 -8.52 -9.85
CA THR A 172 -1.01 -9.13 -11.11
C THR A 172 -2.00 -10.21 -11.56
N THR A 173 -2.48 -11.05 -10.64
CA THR A 173 -3.48 -12.09 -10.92
C THR A 173 -4.82 -11.49 -11.36
N ARG A 174 -5.31 -10.44 -10.67
CA ARG A 174 -6.56 -9.74 -11.05
C ARG A 174 -6.41 -9.06 -12.41
N CYS A 175 -5.28 -8.40 -12.67
CA CYS A 175 -4.99 -7.82 -13.98
C CYS A 175 -4.92 -8.90 -15.06
N ASN A 176 -4.23 -10.02 -14.82
CA ASN A 176 -4.15 -11.12 -15.78
C ASN A 176 -5.52 -11.75 -16.07
N ASN A 177 -6.38 -11.88 -15.06
CA ASN A 177 -7.76 -12.34 -15.26
C ASN A 177 -8.56 -11.36 -16.12
N ALA A 178 -8.42 -10.05 -15.89
CA ALA A 178 -9.07 -9.01 -16.69
C ALA A 178 -8.48 -8.89 -18.11
N LEU A 179 -7.21 -9.25 -18.31
CA LEU A 179 -6.51 -9.23 -19.60
C LEU A 179 -6.72 -10.51 -20.42
N ARG A 180 -7.19 -11.58 -19.78
CA ARG A 180 -7.43 -12.89 -20.40
C ARG A 180 -8.38 -12.84 -21.60
N PRO A 181 -9.51 -12.09 -21.60
CA PRO A 181 -10.39 -11.97 -22.77
C PRO A 181 -9.67 -11.37 -23.98
N PHE A 182 -8.70 -10.49 -23.75
CA PHE A 182 -7.89 -9.87 -24.80
C PHE A 182 -6.69 -10.72 -25.23
N ASN A 183 -6.54 -11.92 -24.68
CA ASN A 183 -5.34 -12.75 -24.83
C ASN A 183 -4.06 -11.98 -24.50
N MET A 184 -4.10 -11.15 -23.46
CA MET A 184 -2.94 -10.43 -22.93
C MET A 184 -2.65 -10.91 -21.52
N HIS A 185 -1.39 -10.80 -21.10
CA HIS A 185 -0.97 -11.08 -19.74
C HIS A 185 0.18 -10.15 -19.36
N LEU A 186 0.17 -9.67 -18.12
CA LEU A 186 1.28 -8.97 -17.52
C LEU A 186 2.32 -10.01 -17.09
N ASN A 187 3.50 -9.96 -17.71
CA ASN A 187 4.59 -10.86 -17.35
C ASN A 187 5.29 -10.34 -16.07
N THR A 188 5.56 -11.22 -15.11
CA THR A 188 6.26 -10.90 -13.84
C THR A 188 7.77 -10.74 -14.01
N THR A 189 8.26 -10.69 -15.25
CA THR A 189 9.65 -10.30 -15.57
C THR A 189 9.94 -8.92 -14.94
N PRO A 190 11.21 -8.60 -14.60
CA PRO A 190 11.57 -7.36 -13.90
C PRO A 190 10.97 -6.09 -14.52
N ASN A 191 10.76 -6.09 -15.82
CA ASN A 191 10.26 -4.94 -16.56
C ASN A 191 8.71 -4.87 -16.66
N HIS A 192 7.95 -5.81 -16.07
CA HIS A 192 6.47 -5.83 -16.04
C HIS A 192 5.84 -5.52 -17.40
N HIS A 193 6.29 -6.27 -18.41
CA HIS A 193 5.89 -6.05 -19.79
C HIS A 193 4.57 -6.74 -20.10
N LEU A 194 3.71 -6.05 -20.86
CA LEU A 194 2.53 -6.66 -21.47
C LEU A 194 2.97 -7.68 -22.53
N ALA A 195 2.56 -8.92 -22.34
CA ALA A 195 2.82 -10.02 -23.25
C ALA A 195 1.51 -10.51 -23.88
N PHE A 196 1.60 -10.91 -25.15
CA PHE A 196 0.45 -11.35 -25.92
C PHE A 196 0.41 -12.88 -26.00
N GLY A 197 -0.77 -13.43 -25.82
CA GLY A 197 -1.05 -14.85 -26.00
C GLY A 197 -1.04 -15.28 -27.47
N PRO A 198 -1.13 -16.60 -27.73
CA PRO A 198 -0.98 -17.16 -29.06
C PRO A 198 -2.12 -16.81 -30.02
N LYS A 199 -3.28 -16.39 -29.51
CA LYS A 199 -4.43 -15.98 -30.34
C LYS A 199 -4.28 -14.61 -30.99
N VAL A 200 -3.30 -13.81 -30.54
CA VAL A 200 -3.03 -12.50 -31.14
C VAL A 200 -2.17 -12.70 -32.40
N PRO A 201 -2.54 -12.10 -33.55
CA PRO A 201 -1.78 -12.23 -34.78
C PRO A 201 -0.29 -11.90 -34.58
N PRO A 202 0.65 -12.69 -35.14
CA PRO A 202 2.08 -12.44 -34.99
C PRO A 202 2.52 -11.10 -35.59
N GLU A 203 1.83 -10.63 -36.62
CA GLU A 203 2.06 -9.32 -37.24
C GLU A 203 1.82 -8.18 -36.24
N PHE A 204 0.71 -8.23 -35.50
CA PHE A 204 0.41 -7.25 -34.46
C PHE A 204 1.46 -7.26 -33.34
N ARG A 205 1.86 -8.46 -32.90
CA ARG A 205 2.91 -8.62 -31.86
C ARG A 205 4.23 -8.00 -32.32
N THR A 206 4.61 -8.24 -33.57
CA THR A 206 5.84 -7.71 -34.16
C THR A 206 5.76 -6.19 -34.35
N ALA A 207 4.63 -5.68 -34.84
CA ALA A 207 4.40 -4.26 -35.03
C ALA A 207 4.44 -3.50 -33.70
N TYR A 208 3.78 -4.02 -32.66
CA TYR A 208 3.82 -3.43 -31.33
C TYR A 208 5.22 -3.49 -30.71
N ALA A 209 5.94 -4.62 -30.86
CA ALA A 209 7.32 -4.73 -30.40
C ALA A 209 8.24 -3.70 -31.09
N ARG A 210 8.05 -3.44 -32.39
CA ARG A 210 8.76 -2.38 -33.11
C ARG A 210 8.38 -0.98 -32.61
N PHE A 211 7.08 -0.69 -32.47
CA PHE A 211 6.62 0.59 -31.92
C PHE A 211 7.27 0.88 -30.57
N ARG A 212 7.35 -0.13 -29.72
CA ARG A 212 7.94 -0.02 -28.38
C ARG A 212 9.46 0.16 -28.38
N ALA A 213 10.15 -0.42 -29.37
CA ALA A 213 11.59 -0.21 -29.54
C ALA A 213 11.90 1.26 -29.91
N VAL A 214 10.95 1.94 -30.56
CA VAL A 214 11.07 3.35 -30.97
C VAL A 214 10.63 4.31 -29.87
N ALA A 215 9.55 3.99 -29.14
CA ALA A 215 8.99 4.83 -28.09
C ALA A 215 9.06 4.12 -26.72
N PRO A 216 10.10 4.39 -25.91
CA PRO A 216 10.17 3.90 -24.55
C PRO A 216 8.95 4.36 -23.74
N PRO A 217 8.40 3.50 -22.86
CA PRO A 217 7.19 3.81 -22.11
C PRO A 217 7.31 5.03 -21.20
N ASP A 218 8.54 5.44 -20.84
CA ASP A 218 8.80 6.59 -19.97
C ASP A 218 8.63 7.93 -20.70
N ASP A 219 8.84 7.98 -22.03
CA ASP A 219 8.75 9.21 -22.82
C ASP A 219 7.28 9.57 -23.17
N LEU A 220 6.40 8.56 -23.23
CA LEU A 220 4.98 8.73 -23.58
C LEU A 220 4.12 9.31 -22.44
N VAL A 221 4.64 9.42 -21.22
CA VAL A 221 3.90 9.93 -20.05
C VAL A 221 3.95 11.46 -19.95
N TYR A 222 4.86 12.12 -20.67
CA TYR A 222 5.16 13.56 -20.50
C TYR A 222 4.91 14.42 -21.75
N SER A 223 4.28 13.89 -22.80
CA SER A 223 4.09 14.59 -24.07
C SER A 223 2.72 15.27 -24.25
N ASP A 224 1.97 15.46 -23.16
CA ASP A 224 0.69 16.21 -23.16
C ASP A 224 0.92 17.72 -22.93
#